data_AF-Q5DEX6-F1
#
_entry.id   AF-Q5DEX6-F1
#
_cell.length_a   1.000
_cell.length_b   1.000
_cell.length_c   1.000
_cell.angle_alpha   90.00
_cell.angle_beta   90.00
_cell.angle_gamma   90.00
#
_symmetry.space_group_name_H-M   'P 1'
#
loop_
_entity.id
_entity.type
_entity.pdbx_description
1 polymer ?
#
loop_
_entity_poly.entity_id
_entity_poly.type
_entity_poly.pdbx_seq_one_letter_code
_entity_poly.pdbx_strand_id
1 'polypeptide(L)'
;MGVSNIGSGGNLPDTMTVDGVASDCIVEGDVLKLGGPFLQTWQRKHLRLFPNRIELYNKSRDGLVLKKGVDLISMLDIKEISPEFSRVCKMDNCISIKLKNDTRLYITSNDKIMITQWKEEILEGYRNFL
;
A
#
# COMPACT_ATOMS: atom_id res chain seq x y z
N MET A 1 3.26 -31.68 -50.93
CA MET A 1 3.20 -30.24 -50.62
C MET A 1 1.90 -30.05 -49.85
N GLY A 2 1.93 -30.05 -48.52
CA GLY A 2 2.14 -28.83 -47.71
C GLY A 2 0.87 -27.98 -47.79
N VAL A 3 0.01 -27.94 -46.78
CA VAL A 3 0.27 -27.18 -45.54
C VAL A 3 -0.52 -27.73 -44.35
N SER A 4 0.15 -27.72 -43.20
CA SER A 4 -0.31 -28.20 -41.90
C SER A 4 -1.15 -27.13 -41.19
N ASN A 5 -2.29 -27.53 -40.64
CA ASN A 5 -3.10 -26.72 -39.75
C ASN A 5 -2.44 -26.73 -38.35
N ILE A 6 -2.03 -25.58 -37.83
CA ILE A 6 -1.48 -25.45 -36.48
C ILE A 6 -2.33 -24.42 -35.73
N GLY A 7 -3.23 -24.93 -34.89
CA GLY A 7 -3.82 -24.16 -33.82
C GLY A 7 -2.73 -23.80 -32.81
N SER A 8 -2.67 -22.54 -32.42
CA SER A 8 -1.88 -22.09 -31.29
C SER A 8 -2.67 -21.03 -30.56
N GLY A 9 -3.42 -21.49 -29.54
CA GLY A 9 -3.83 -20.63 -28.46
C GLY A 9 -2.57 -20.13 -27.76
N GLY A 10 -2.40 -18.82 -27.74
CA GLY A 10 -1.28 -18.14 -27.11
C GLY A 10 -1.82 -16.95 -26.32
N ASN A 11 -1.74 -17.09 -25.00
CA ASN A 11 -2.13 -16.17 -23.94
C ASN A 11 -2.19 -14.68 -24.31
N LEU A 12 -3.37 -14.10 -24.04
CA LEU A 12 -3.50 -12.69 -23.73
C LEU A 12 -2.61 -12.38 -22.50
N PRO A 13 -1.81 -11.31 -22.49
CA PRO A 13 -1.27 -10.81 -21.23
C PRO A 13 -2.45 -10.31 -20.37
N ASP A 14 -2.72 -10.99 -19.26
CA ASP A 14 -3.62 -10.57 -18.19
C ASP A 14 -3.09 -9.32 -17.48
N THR A 15 -3.06 -8.19 -18.17
CA THR A 15 -2.97 -6.85 -17.58
C THR A 15 -3.68 -5.84 -18.47
N MET A 16 -4.93 -6.12 -18.84
CA MET A 16 -5.90 -5.04 -19.01
C MET A 16 -6.90 -5.19 -17.87
N THR A 17 -6.88 -4.21 -16.98
CA THR A 17 -7.97 -3.94 -16.04
C THR A 17 -9.29 -4.02 -16.79
N VAL A 18 -10.05 -5.08 -16.53
CA VAL A 18 -11.42 -5.26 -16.98
C VAL A 18 -12.24 -4.07 -16.46
N ASP A 19 -12.92 -3.39 -17.38
CA ASP A 19 -13.81 -2.23 -17.21
C ASP A 19 -13.16 -0.91 -16.78
N GLY A 20 -12.80 -0.08 -17.78
CA GLY A 20 -13.20 1.34 -17.99
C GLY A 20 -13.27 2.37 -16.84
N VAL A 21 -12.96 2.03 -15.60
CA VAL A 21 -12.87 2.95 -14.47
C VAL A 21 -11.39 3.21 -14.27
N ALA A 22 -10.95 4.42 -14.63
CA ALA A 22 -9.65 4.90 -14.20
C ALA A 22 -9.59 4.74 -12.67
N SER A 23 -8.70 3.88 -12.19
CA SER A 23 -8.51 3.69 -10.75
C SER A 23 -8.14 5.04 -10.16
N ASP A 24 -8.87 5.48 -9.13
CA ASP A 24 -8.59 6.67 -8.32
C ASP A 24 -7.37 6.48 -7.40
N CYS A 25 -6.47 5.55 -7.74
CA CYS A 25 -5.28 5.26 -6.97
C CYS A 25 -4.27 6.39 -7.21
N ILE A 26 -3.88 7.07 -6.14
CA ILE A 26 -2.94 8.21 -6.18
C ILE A 26 -1.52 7.67 -6.30
N VAL A 27 -1.13 6.78 -5.39
CA VAL A 27 0.18 6.12 -5.36
C VAL A 27 0.02 4.66 -4.94
N GLU A 28 0.81 3.77 -5.52
CA GLU A 28 0.97 2.40 -5.04
C GLU A 28 2.42 1.94 -5.01
N GLY A 29 2.73 1.03 -4.09
CA GLY A 29 4.07 0.45 -4.00
C GLY A 29 4.33 -0.27 -2.68
N ASP A 30 5.52 -0.85 -2.58
CA ASP A 30 5.91 -1.62 -1.41
C ASP A 30 6.32 -0.73 -0.23
N VAL A 31 5.87 -1.11 0.97
CA VAL A 31 6.26 -0.49 2.23
C VAL A 31 6.51 -1.54 3.31
N LEU A 32 7.11 -1.11 4.42
CA LEU A 32 7.17 -1.87 5.66
C LEU A 32 6.14 -1.31 6.64
N LYS A 33 5.24 -2.16 7.13
CA LYS A 33 4.30 -1.83 8.20
C LYS A 33 4.73 -2.50 9.50
N LEU A 34 4.73 -1.77 10.62
CA LEU A 34 4.93 -2.36 11.94
C LEU A 34 3.72 -3.22 12.32
N GLY A 35 3.99 -4.42 12.84
CA GLY A 35 2.98 -5.39 13.26
C GLY A 35 3.62 -6.59 13.96
N GLY A 36 2.95 -7.75 13.84
CA GLY A 36 3.35 -8.99 14.52
C GLY A 36 3.11 -8.95 16.03
N PRO A 37 3.51 -10.01 16.76
CA PRO A 37 3.38 -10.07 18.22
C PRO A 37 4.07 -8.85 18.85
N PHE A 38 3.36 -8.20 19.80
CA PHE A 38 3.86 -7.05 20.56
C PHE A 38 4.30 -5.83 19.73
N LEU A 39 3.90 -5.73 18.45
CA LEU A 39 4.26 -4.61 17.55
C LEU A 39 5.77 -4.42 17.36
N GLN A 40 6.54 -5.50 17.23
CA GLN A 40 8.00 -5.43 17.03
C GLN A 40 8.49 -5.92 15.66
N THR A 41 7.59 -6.39 14.80
CA THR A 41 7.95 -6.97 13.50
C THR A 41 7.55 -6.06 12.35
N TRP A 42 8.49 -5.74 11.48
CA TRP A 42 8.21 -5.02 10.23
C TRP A 42 7.84 -6.02 9.13
N GLN A 43 6.65 -5.86 8.57
CA GLN A 43 6.10 -6.73 7.53
C GLN A 43 6.04 -5.98 6.21
N ARG A 44 6.52 -6.60 5.13
CA ARG A 44 6.37 -6.04 3.77
C ARG A 44 4.91 -6.09 3.35
N LYS A 45 4.39 -4.97 2.89
CA LYS A 45 3.04 -4.81 2.36
C LYS A 45 3.10 -4.11 1.02
N HIS A 46 2.13 -4.38 0.15
CA HIS A 46 1.84 -3.50 -0.99
C HIS A 46 0.80 -2.49 -0.53
N LEU A 47 1.15 -1.21 -0.52
CA LEU A 47 0.26 -0.12 -0.13
C LEU A 47 -0.37 0.47 -1.40
N ARG A 48 -1.67 0.71 -1.36
CA ARG A 48 -2.38 1.55 -2.33
C ARG A 48 -3.06 2.69 -1.59
N LEU A 49 -2.78 3.91 -2.02
CA LEU A 49 -3.40 5.12 -1.48
C LEU A 49 -4.47 5.63 -2.42
N PHE A 50 -5.64 5.88 -1.88
CA PHE A 50 -6.78 6.48 -2.54
C PHE A 50 -7.18 7.76 -1.78
N PRO A 51 -7.96 8.67 -2.39
CA PRO A 51 -8.40 9.89 -1.74
C PRO A 51 -9.11 9.66 -0.40
N ASN A 52 -9.83 8.55 -0.27
CA ASN A 52 -10.67 8.24 0.89
C ASN A 52 -10.14 7.09 1.77
N ARG A 53 -9.09 6.38 1.36
CA ARG A 53 -8.61 5.19 2.09
C ARG A 53 -7.17 4.81 1.78
N ILE A 54 -6.56 4.11 2.72
CA ILE A 54 -5.30 3.39 2.56
C ILE A 54 -5.62 1.89 2.57
N GLU A 55 -5.12 1.16 1.60
CA GLU A 55 -5.22 -0.30 1.54
C GLU A 55 -3.84 -0.94 1.62
N LEU A 56 -3.66 -1.87 2.55
CA LEU A 56 -2.41 -2.59 2.79
C LEU A 56 -2.60 -4.08 2.52
N TYR A 57 -1.95 -4.56 1.47
CA TYR A 57 -2.03 -5.94 1.01
C TYR A 57 -0.83 -6.75 1.49
N ASN A 58 -1.09 -8.01 1.87
CA ASN A 58 -0.02 -8.97 2.07
C ASN A 58 0.63 -9.36 0.73
N LYS A 59 1.91 -9.74 0.78
CA LYS A 59 2.60 -10.34 -0.37
C LYS A 59 2.90 -11.81 -0.09
N SER A 60 2.78 -12.65 -1.13
CA SER A 60 3.25 -14.03 -1.07
C SER A 60 4.77 -14.08 -0.96
N ARG A 61 5.32 -15.28 -0.70
CA ARG A 61 6.77 -15.51 -0.68
C ARG A 61 7.43 -15.13 -2.01
N ASP A 62 6.71 -15.31 -3.12
CA ASP A 62 7.17 -14.99 -4.47
C ASP A 62 6.93 -13.51 -4.84
N GLY A 63 6.41 -12.71 -3.91
CA GLY A 63 6.21 -11.27 -4.09
C GLY A 63 4.89 -10.88 -4.77
N LEU A 64 3.97 -11.82 -4.99
CA LEU A 64 2.65 -11.54 -5.56
C LEU A 64 1.73 -10.88 -4.53
N VAL A 65 0.98 -9.86 -4.94
CA VAL A 65 0.01 -9.17 -4.08
C VAL A 65 -1.18 -10.10 -3.81
N LEU A 66 -1.46 -10.36 -2.53
CA LEU A 66 -2.57 -11.19 -2.09
C LEU A 66 -3.80 -10.31 -1.86
N LYS A 67 -4.84 -10.48 -2.69
CA LYS A 67 -6.09 -9.71 -2.59
C LYS A 67 -6.96 -10.08 -1.37
N LYS A 68 -6.63 -11.15 -0.63
CA LYS A 68 -7.34 -11.56 0.59
C LYS A 68 -6.66 -10.97 1.84
N GLY A 69 -7.47 -10.59 2.83
CA GLY A 69 -6.97 -10.08 4.11
C GLY A 69 -6.33 -8.68 3.99
N VAL A 70 -6.96 -7.81 3.21
CA VAL A 70 -6.56 -6.40 3.05
C VAL A 70 -6.86 -5.67 4.34
N ASP A 71 -5.87 -4.91 4.82
CA ASP A 71 -6.05 -3.97 5.93
C ASP A 71 -6.44 -2.62 5.32
N LEU A 72 -7.70 -2.23 5.53
CA LEU A 72 -8.31 -1.02 4.98
C LEU A 72 -8.46 0.02 6.09
N ILE A 73 -7.87 1.18 5.88
CA ILE A 73 -7.93 2.33 6.78
C ILE A 73 -8.65 3.45 6.04
N SER A 74 -9.86 3.77 6.48
CA SER A 74 -10.58 4.94 5.95
C SER A 74 -9.89 6.22 6.40
N MET A 75 -9.80 7.23 5.52
CA MET A 75 -9.32 8.57 5.92
C MET A 75 -10.17 9.15 7.06
N LEU A 76 -11.45 8.81 7.12
CA LEU A 76 -12.35 9.20 8.20
C LEU A 76 -12.02 8.56 9.55
N ASP A 77 -11.30 7.45 9.58
CA ASP A 77 -10.91 6.78 10.82
C ASP A 77 -9.57 7.30 11.36
N ILE A 78 -8.87 8.14 10.59
CA ILE A 78 -7.65 8.81 11.02
C ILE A 78 -8.01 9.96 11.96
N LYS A 79 -7.32 10.01 13.10
CA LYS A 79 -7.43 11.07 14.10
C LYS A 79 -6.32 12.11 13.97
N GLU A 80 -5.12 11.65 13.63
CA GLU A 80 -3.93 12.49 13.55
C GLU A 80 -2.84 11.77 12.73
N ILE A 81 -2.05 12.55 12.00
CA ILE A 81 -0.83 12.07 11.33
C ILE A 81 0.32 12.94 11.80
N SER A 82 1.41 12.31 12.26
CA SER A 82 2.61 13.05 12.66
C SER A 82 3.19 13.80 11.45
N PRO A 83 3.41 15.12 11.52
CA PRO A 83 3.99 15.89 10.41
C PRO A 83 5.46 15.52 10.18
N GLU A 84 6.14 15.15 11.27
CA GLU A 84 7.54 14.72 11.27
C GLU A 84 7.66 13.21 11.24
N PHE A 85 8.75 12.75 10.65
CA PHE A 85 9.15 11.35 10.74
C PHE A 85 9.55 11.00 12.17
N SER A 86 9.26 9.77 12.56
CA SER A 86 9.64 9.23 13.87
C SER A 86 10.62 8.07 13.73
N ARG A 87 11.39 7.83 14.79
CA ARG A 87 12.14 6.57 14.95
C ARG A 87 11.30 5.61 15.77
N VAL A 88 11.09 4.39 15.25
CA VAL A 88 10.27 3.37 15.90
C VAL A 88 10.98 2.02 15.83
N CYS A 89 11.18 1.40 16.99
CA CYS A 89 12.01 0.21 17.13
C CYS A 89 13.39 0.43 16.48
N LYS A 90 13.73 -0.38 15.47
CA LYS A 90 15.01 -0.31 14.75
C LYS A 90 14.97 0.52 13.46
N MET A 91 13.84 1.13 13.11
CA MET A 91 13.66 1.83 11.85
C MET A 91 13.54 3.35 12.07
N ASP A 92 14.18 4.09 11.18
CA ASP A 92 14.04 5.54 11.06
C ASP A 92 12.99 5.89 9.99
N ASN A 93 12.72 7.19 9.80
CA ASN A 93 11.80 7.70 8.77
C ASN A 93 10.39 7.09 8.80
N CYS A 94 9.87 6.79 10.00
CA CYS A 94 8.55 6.18 10.15
C CYS A 94 7.45 7.24 10.13
N ILE A 95 6.48 7.06 9.23
CA ILE A 95 5.19 7.76 9.26
C ILE A 95 4.37 7.18 10.41
N SER A 96 3.87 8.03 11.30
CA SER A 96 3.01 7.65 12.42
C SER A 96 1.60 8.15 12.21
N ILE A 97 0.64 7.24 12.08
CA ILE A 97 -0.78 7.52 11.89
C ILE A 97 -1.52 7.06 13.14
N LYS A 98 -2.23 7.97 13.80
CA LYS A 98 -3.11 7.66 14.94
C LYS A 98 -4.55 7.57 14.45
N LEU A 99 -5.20 6.45 14.73
CA LEU A 99 -6.62 6.24 14.42
C LEU A 99 -7.50 6.74 15.57
N LYS A 100 -8.79 6.95 15.27
CA LYS A 100 -9.81 7.39 16.25
C LYS A 100 -10.02 6.39 17.38
N ASN A 101 -9.80 5.11 17.12
CA ASN A 101 -9.82 4.04 18.13
C ASN A 101 -8.51 3.92 18.95
N ASP A 102 -7.66 4.96 18.91
CA ASP A 102 -6.34 5.06 19.54
C ASP A 102 -5.29 4.02 19.08
N THR A 103 -5.58 3.21 18.05
CA THR A 103 -4.57 2.38 17.39
C THR A 103 -3.56 3.26 16.67
N ARG A 104 -2.27 2.87 16.73
CA ARG A 104 -1.19 3.54 15.98
C ARG A 104 -0.68 2.65 14.86
N LEU A 105 -0.62 3.21 13.67
CA LEU A 105 -0.02 2.60 12.50
C LEU A 105 1.35 3.23 12.23
N TYR A 106 2.34 2.39 11.94
CA TYR A 106 3.67 2.84 11.56
C TYR A 106 4.06 2.24 10.22
N ILE A 107 4.46 3.12 9.30
CA ILE A 107 4.87 2.77 7.93
C ILE A 107 6.25 3.36 7.68
N THR A 108 7.14 2.60 7.04
CA THR A 108 8.47 3.07 6.62
C THR A 108 8.88 2.43 5.29
N SER A 109 9.93 2.97 4.67
CA SER A 109 10.63 2.36 3.54
C SER A 109 12.14 2.57 3.70
N ASN A 110 12.93 1.66 3.15
CA ASN A 110 14.38 1.85 3.04
C ASN A 110 14.74 2.92 1.99
N ASP A 111 13.80 3.23 1.10
CA ASP A 111 13.92 4.30 0.12
C ASP A 111 13.38 5.61 0.69
N LYS A 112 14.28 6.60 0.85
CA LYS A 112 13.97 7.93 1.40
C LYS A 112 13.07 8.75 0.49
N ILE A 113 13.22 8.62 -0.83
CA ILE A 113 12.38 9.34 -1.80
C ILE A 113 10.96 8.80 -1.67
N MET A 114 10.82 7.48 -1.69
CA MET A 114 9.52 6.82 -1.61
C MET A 114 8.80 7.13 -0.29
N ILE A 115 9.47 7.07 0.86
CA ILE A 115 8.80 7.35 2.15
C ILE A 115 8.44 8.83 2.31
N THR A 116 9.19 9.73 1.67
CA THR A 116 8.87 11.17 1.63
C THR A 116 7.60 11.40 0.82
N GLN A 117 7.53 10.87 -0.40
CA GLN A 117 6.34 10.93 -1.24
C GLN A 117 5.12 10.35 -0.51
N TRP A 118 5.25 9.17 0.11
CA TRP A 118 4.15 8.58 0.88
C TRP A 118 3.65 9.49 1.99
N LYS A 119 4.54 10.14 2.73
CA LYS A 119 4.16 11.05 3.82
C LYS A 119 3.38 12.24 3.27
N GLU A 120 3.87 12.86 2.19
CA GLU A 120 3.25 14.03 1.57
C GLU A 120 1.84 13.72 1.07
N GLU A 121 1.68 12.64 0.31
CA GLU A 121 0.39 12.24 -0.28
C GLU A 121 -0.63 11.82 0.79
N ILE A 122 -0.19 11.09 1.83
CA ILE A 122 -1.08 10.71 2.95
C ILE A 122 -1.51 11.95 3.74
N LEU A 123 -0.59 12.88 4.00
CA LEU A 123 -0.92 14.12 4.70
C LEU A 123 -1.86 15.00 3.87
N GLU A 124 -1.66 15.05 2.55
CA GLU A 124 -2.53 15.78 1.64
C GLU A 124 -3.94 15.17 1.59
N GLY A 125 -4.04 13.85 1.41
CA GLY A 125 -5.31 13.14 1.44
C GLY A 125 -6.07 13.36 2.76
N TYR A 126 -5.36 13.34 3.89
CA TYR A 126 -5.94 13.62 5.20
C TYR A 126 -6.44 15.07 5.35
N ARG A 127 -5.65 16.07 4.89
CA ARG A 127 -6.05 17.49 4.94
C ARG A 127 -7.27 17.79 4.05
N ASN A 128 -7.37 17.13 2.90
CA ASN A 128 -8.49 17.34 1.98
C ASN A 128 -9.81 16.74 2.48
N PHE A 129 -9.76 15.87 3.48
CA PHE A 129 -10.94 15.18 4.04
C PHE A 129 -11.48 15.81 5.33
N LEU A 130 -10.73 16.70 5.97
CA LEU A 130 -11.11 17.44 7.18
C LEU A 130 -11.63 18.84 6.84
#